data_AF-A0A1H1UHN5-F1
#
_entry.id   AF-A0A1H1UHN5-F1
#
_cell.length_a   1.000
_cell.length_b   1.000
_cell.length_c   1.000
_cell.angle_alpha   90.00
_cell.angle_beta   90.00
_cell.angle_gamma   90.00
#
_symmetry.space_group_name_H-M   'P 1'
#
loop_
_entity.id
_entity.type
_entity.pdbx_description
1 polymer ?
#
loop_
_entity_poly.entity_id
_entity_poly.type
_entity_poly.pdbx_seq_one_letter_code
_entity_poly.pdbx_strand_id
1 'polypeptide(L)' 'MTEQTHTYYERLHQTIGELLSRAGAYRNTEELQTLQSEHARLNPEAGELQEEALMSLMGMRTKLVTMMENALYTI' A
#
# COMPACT_ATOMS: atom_id res chain seq x y z
N MET A 1 -4.49 0.66 20.86
CA MET A 1 -5.21 1.21 19.68
C MET A 1 -6.71 1.12 19.90
N THR A 2 -7.50 2.04 19.34
CA THR A 2 -8.97 1.93 19.38
C THR A 2 -9.47 1.01 18.26
N GLU A 3 -10.67 0.46 18.40
CA GLU A 3 -11.35 -0.35 17.36
C GLU A 3 -11.45 0.38 16.01
N GLN A 4 -11.59 1.70 16.07
CA GLN A 4 -11.59 2.58 14.88
C GLN A 4 -10.24 2.58 14.15
N THR A 5 -9.11 2.61 14.88
CA THR A 5 -7.78 2.55 14.26
C THR A 5 -7.53 1.20 13.60
N HIS A 6 -7.99 0.11 14.22
CA HIS A 6 -7.91 -1.23 13.63
C HIS A 6 -8.70 -1.32 12.32
N THR A 7 -9.96 -0.88 12.35
CA THR A 7 -10.82 -0.84 11.16
C THR A 7 -10.22 0.03 10.05
N TYR A 8 -9.64 1.18 10.40
CA TYR A 8 -8.97 2.04 9.43
C TYR A 8 -7.75 1.36 8.80
N TYR A 9 -6.95 0.67 9.61
CA TYR A 9 -5.79 -0.08 9.14
C TYR A 9 -6.19 -1.16 8.12
N GLU A 10 -7.19 -1.98 8.43
CA GLU A 10 -7.66 -3.04 7.53
C GLU A 10 -8.15 -2.48 6.19
N ARG A 11 -8.94 -1.39 6.22
CA ARG A 11 -9.42 -0.74 4.99
C ARG A 11 -8.28 -0.15 4.18
N LEU A 12 -7.30 0.46 4.85
CA LEU A 12 -6.13 1.02 4.17
C LEU A 12 -5.30 -0.09 3.53
N HIS A 13 -5.09 -1.20 4.24
CA HIS A 13 -4.38 -2.37 3.73
C HIS A 13 -5.07 -2.96 2.49
N GLN A 14 -6.39 -3.13 2.52
CA GLN A 14 -7.20 -3.56 1.37
C GLN A 14 -7.06 -2.61 0.17
N THR A 15 -7.17 -1.30 0.41
CA THR A 15 -7.04 -0.27 -0.63
C THR A 15 -5.69 -0.34 -1.32
N ILE A 16 -4.62 -0.54 -0.56
CA ILE A 16 -3.26 -0.65 -1.11
C ILE A 16 -3.10 -1.93 -1.94
N GLY A 17 -3.69 -3.04 -1.50
CA GLY A 17 -3.71 -4.28 -2.29
C GLY A 17 -4.38 -4.09 -3.66
N GLU A 18 -5.49 -3.36 -3.72
CA GLU A 18 -6.14 -3.01 -4.99
C GLU A 18 -5.27 -2.12 -5.87
N LEU A 19 -4.62 -1.11 -5.29
CA LEU A 19 -3.71 -0.21 -6.01
C LEU A 19 -2.50 -0.96 -6.57
N LEU A 20 -1.90 -1.87 -5.79
CA LEU A 20 -0.78 -2.72 -6.25
C LEU A 20 -1.20 -3.62 -7.42
N SER A 21 -2.40 -4.19 -7.36
CA SER A 21 -2.97 -5.00 -8.44
C SER A 21 -3.14 -4.19 -9.73
N ARG A 22 -3.70 -2.98 -9.64
CA ARG A 22 -3.85 -2.06 -10.78
C ARG A 22 -2.50 -1.56 -11.31
N ALA A 23 -1.56 -1.29 -10.40
CA ALA A 23 -0.25 -0.79 -10.77
C ALA A 23 0.58 -1.82 -11.57
N GLY A 24 0.25 -3.12 -11.46
CA GLY A 24 0.82 -4.19 -12.28
C GLY A 24 0.62 -4.03 -13.79
N ALA A 25 -0.31 -3.16 -14.22
CA ALA A 25 -0.48 -2.81 -15.62
C ALA A 25 0.61 -1.86 -16.17
N TYR A 26 1.42 -1.24 -15.31
CA TYR A 26 2.46 -0.28 -15.71
C TYR A 26 3.85 -0.92 -15.74
N ARG A 27 4.75 -0.34 -16.54
CA ARG A 27 6.08 -0.92 -16.86
C ARG A 27 7.13 -0.86 -15.73
N ASN A 28 6.78 -0.35 -14.53
CA ASN A 28 7.75 -0.14 -13.46
C ASN A 28 7.78 -1.33 -12.48
N THR A 29 8.37 -2.44 -12.93
CA THR A 29 8.23 -3.77 -12.30
C THR A 29 9.03 -3.96 -11.02
N GLU A 30 10.21 -3.36 -10.88
CA GLU A 30 11.10 -3.57 -9.72
C GLU A 30 10.62 -2.81 -8.48
N GLU A 31 10.23 -1.55 -8.66
CA GLU A 31 9.64 -0.73 -7.60
C GLU A 31 8.31 -1.31 -7.13
N LEU A 32 7.49 -1.83 -8.05
CA LEU A 32 6.23 -2.48 -7.71
C LEU A 32 6.44 -3.78 -6.90
N GLN A 33 7.40 -4.62 -7.28
CA GLN A 33 7.74 -5.83 -6.52
C GLN A 33 8.21 -5.52 -5.09
N THR A 34 8.96 -4.43 -4.93
CA THR A 34 9.39 -3.95 -3.61
C THR A 34 8.18 -3.56 -2.76
N LEU A 35 7.26 -2.76 -3.31
CA LEU A 35 6.04 -2.34 -2.60
C LEU A 35 5.12 -3.53 -2.27
N GLN A 36 5.00 -4.52 -3.16
CA GLN A 36 4.25 -5.75 -2.90
C GLN A 36 4.86 -6.54 -1.73
N SER A 37 6.19 -6.65 -1.69
CA SER A 37 6.90 -7.35 -0.63
C SER A 37 6.76 -6.64 0.71
N GLU A 38 6.81 -5.30 0.72
CA GLU A 38 6.57 -4.48 1.92
C GLU A 38 5.13 -4.59 2.40
N HIS A 39 4.14 -4.53 1.50
CA HIS A 39 2.71 -4.65 1.82
C HIS A 39 2.38 -6.00 2.48
N ALA A 40 2.99 -7.09 1.99
CA ALA A 40 2.84 -8.42 2.56
C ALA A 40 3.41 -8.54 3.98
N ARG A 41 4.48 -7.78 4.31
CA ARG A 41 5.06 -7.74 5.67
C ARG A 41 4.19 -6.96 6.64
N LEU A 42 3.42 -5.99 6.14
CA LEU A 42 2.47 -5.19 6.91
C LEU A 42 1.10 -5.90 7.04
N ASN A 43 1.05 -7.23 6.97
CA ASN A 43 -0.21 -7.96 7.08
C ASN A 43 -0.85 -7.74 8.47
N PRO A 44 -2.14 -7.33 8.57
CA PRO A 44 -2.84 -7.15 9.85
C PRO A 44 -2.79 -8.37 10.79
N GLU A 45 -2.63 -9.58 10.26
CA GLU A 45 -2.57 -10.80 11.06
C GLU A 45 -1.21 -11.04 11.76
N ALA A 46 -0.18 -10.23 11.47
CA ALA A 46 1.20 -10.47 11.92
C ALA A 46 1.50 -10.07 13.38
N GLY A 47 0.50 -9.70 14.18
CA GLY A 47 0.66 -9.26 15.57
C GLY A 47 0.47 -7.74 15.76
N GLU A 48 0.75 -7.25 16.98
CA GLU A 48 0.39 -5.89 17.45
C GLU A 48 0.56 -4.82 16.37
N LEU A 49 -0.56 -4.26 15.95
CA LEU A 49 -0.63 -3.13 15.04
C LEU A 49 0.10 -1.94 15.65
N GLN A 50 1.24 -1.61 15.05
CA GLN A 50 2.09 -0.49 15.44
C GLN A 50 1.78 0.72 14.56
N GLU A 51 1.81 1.91 15.15
CA GLU A 51 1.60 3.19 14.47
C GLU A 51 2.53 3.36 13.24
N GLU A 52 3.73 2.80 13.31
CA GLU A 52 4.70 2.73 12.21
C GLU A 52 4.18 1.95 10.99
N ALA A 53 3.43 0.86 11.21
CA ALA A 53 2.82 0.09 10.13
C ALA A 53 1.74 0.92 9.41
N LEU A 54 0.93 1.66 10.18
CA LEU A 54 -0.06 2.56 9.62
C LEU A 54 0.59 3.70 8.81
N MET A 55 1.65 4.32 9.33
CA MET A 55 2.41 5.34 8.61
C MET A 55 3.02 4.79 7.31
N SER A 56 3.57 3.57 7.36
CA SER A 56 4.13 2.89 6.20
C SER A 56 3.07 2.64 5.12
N LEU A 57 1.89 2.16 5.50
CA LEU A 57 0.76 1.98 4.57
C LEU A 57 0.31 3.32 3.96
N MET A 58 0.20 4.39 4.77
CA MET A 58 -0.16 5.71 4.24
C MET A 58 0.86 6.22 3.21
N GLY A 59 2.17 6.05 3.48
CA GLY A 59 3.23 6.38 2.55
C GLY A 59 3.14 5.57 1.25
N MET A 60 2.89 4.27 1.36
CA MET A 60 2.74 3.37 0.21
C MET A 60 1.56 3.75 -0.67
N ARG A 61 0.41 4.12 -0.08
CA ARG A 61 -0.76 4.62 -0.82
C ARG A 61 -0.41 5.84 -1.66
N THR A 62 0.25 6.84 -1.07
CA THR A 62 0.65 8.05 -1.79
C THR A 62 1.60 7.72 -2.94
N LYS A 63 2.60 6.87 -2.69
CA LYS A 63 3.57 6.45 -3.70
C LYS A 63 2.90 5.75 -4.89
N LEU A 64 1.98 4.82 -4.64
CA LEU A 64 1.25 4.10 -5.69
C LEU A 64 0.39 5.04 -6.52
N VAL A 65 -0.34 5.96 -5.89
CA VAL A 65 -1.15 6.95 -6.62
C VAL A 65 -0.25 7.80 -7.54
N THR A 66 0.87 8.32 -7.01
CA THR A 66 1.81 9.12 -7.81
C THR A 66 2.42 8.33 -8.97
N MET A 67 2.77 7.05 -8.76
CA MET A 67 3.27 6.19 -9.84
C MET A 67 2.22 6.00 -10.94
N MET A 68 0.96 5.77 -10.57
CA MET A 68 -0.14 5.62 -11.52
C MET A 68 -0.44 6.92 -12.27
N GLU A 69 -0.44 8.06 -11.58
CA GLU A 69 -0.59 9.39 -12.18
C GLU A 69 0.54 9.67 -13.18
N ASN A 70 1.80 9.46 -12.79
CA ASN A 70 2.93 9.63 -13.68
C ASN A 70 2.82 8.74 -14.92
N ALA A 71 2.38 7.49 -14.75
CA ALA A 71 2.18 6.58 -15.86
C ALA A 71 1.08 7.03 -16.84
N LEU A 72 0.08 7.79 -16.37
CA LEU A 72 -0.95 8.39 -17.23
C LEU A 72 -0.43 9.63 -17.99
N TYR A 73 0.44 10.44 -17.38
CA TYR A 73 0.97 11.67 -17.97
C TYR A 73 2.22 11.48 -18.86
N THR A 74 2.80 10.27 -18.86
CA THR A 74 3.98 9.94 -19.69
C THR A 74 3.59 9.19 -20.99
N ILE A 75 2.30 9.17 -21.34
CA ILE A 75 1.75 8.67 -22.61
C ILE A 75 1.59 9.83 -23.59
#